data_AF-A0A346QYC8-F1
#
_entry.id   AF-A0A346QYC8-F1
#
_cell.length_a   1.000
_cell.length_b   1.000
_cell.length_c   1.000
_cell.angle_alpha   90.00
_cell.angle_beta   90.00
_cell.angle_gamma   90.00
#
_symmetry.space_group_name_H-M   'P 1'
#
loop_
_entity.id
_entity.type
_entity.pdbx_description
1 polymer ?
#
loop_
_entity_poly.entity_id
_entity_poly.type
_entity_poly.pdbx_seq_one_letter_code
_entity_poly.pdbx_strand_id
1 'polypeptide(L)'
;MNNEKSCPLLPAQCRAARGLIDWSQAQLAQAASVGLSTVRNFETGRSNPVKNNLNAIRTALETAGVEFISGNGGGPGVRLEKKLTQT
;
A
#
# COMPACT_ATOMS: atom_id res chain seq x y z
N MET A 1 9.43 11.29 -22.56
CA MET A 1 8.27 11.33 -21.64
C MET A 1 8.69 10.75 -20.29
N ASN A 2 8.76 11.61 -19.28
CA ASN A 2 9.28 11.30 -17.95
C ASN A 2 8.29 10.40 -17.19
N ASN A 3 8.59 9.11 -17.06
CA ASN A 3 7.75 8.12 -16.39
C ASN A 3 8.26 7.77 -14.98
N GLU A 4 8.70 8.78 -14.23
CA GLU A 4 9.27 8.64 -12.89
C GLU A 4 8.22 8.30 -11.80
N LYS A 5 6.93 8.13 -12.16
CA LYS A 5 5.84 7.83 -11.22
C LYS A 5 5.24 6.42 -11.34
N SER A 6 5.99 5.44 -11.83
CA SER A 6 5.63 4.02 -11.68
C SER A 6 6.54 3.34 -10.66
N CYS A 7 6.51 3.78 -9.41
CA CYS A 7 7.11 2.99 -8.33
C CYS A 7 6.09 1.93 -7.89
N PRO A 8 6.29 0.64 -8.23
CA PRO A 8 5.37 -0.43 -7.86
C PRO A 8 5.32 -0.55 -6.33
N LEU A 9 4.12 -0.78 -5.78
CA LEU A 9 3.95 -1.05 -4.36
C LEU A 9 4.81 -2.25 -3.96
N LEU A 10 5.70 -2.07 -2.98
CA LEU A 10 6.53 -3.16 -2.48
C LEU A 10 5.81 -3.96 -1.38
N PRO A 11 6.05 -5.28 -1.27
CA PRO A 11 5.49 -6.10 -0.18
C PRO A 11 5.81 -5.53 1.22
N ALA A 12 7.04 -5.03 1.41
CA ALA A 12 7.45 -4.43 2.68
C ALA A 12 6.66 -3.13 2.98
N GLN A 13 6.43 -2.29 1.97
CA GLN A 13 5.63 -1.07 2.12
C GLN A 13 4.16 -1.39 2.41
N CYS A 14 3.60 -2.45 1.81
CA CYS A 14 2.25 -2.93 2.11
C CYS A 14 2.10 -3.33 3.59
N ARG A 15 3.04 -4.12 4.10
CA ARG A 15 3.04 -4.53 5.52
C ARG A 15 3.21 -3.34 6.46
N ALA A 16 4.15 -2.43 6.14
CA ALA A 16 4.37 -1.23 6.93
C ALA A 16 3.14 -0.31 6.94
N ALA A 17 2.52 -0.09 5.77
CA ALA A 17 1.31 0.71 5.64
C ALA A 17 0.17 0.18 6.50
N ARG A 18 -0.10 -1.13 6.45
CA ARG A 18 -1.10 -1.75 7.34
C ARG A 18 -0.74 -1.58 8.81
N GLY A 19 0.54 -1.72 9.16
CA GLY A 19 1.00 -1.52 10.53
C GLY A 19 0.75 -0.09 11.03
N LEU A 20 0.87 0.92 10.17
CA LEU A 20 0.60 2.32 10.51
C LEU A 20 -0.87 2.59 10.83
N ILE A 21 -1.80 1.88 10.18
CA ILE A 21 -3.25 2.06 10.33
C ILE A 21 -3.92 0.94 11.14
N ASP A 22 -3.12 0.09 11.78
CA ASP A 22 -3.56 -1.07 12.56
C ASP A 22 -4.53 -2.02 11.82
N TRP A 23 -4.25 -2.29 10.54
CA TRP A 23 -5.05 -3.19 9.72
C TRP A 23 -4.51 -4.62 9.67
N SER A 24 -5.41 -5.58 9.86
CA SER A 24 -5.21 -6.98 9.50
C SER A 24 -5.17 -7.18 7.98
N GLN A 25 -4.65 -8.32 7.52
CA GLN A 25 -4.70 -8.71 6.10
C GLN A 25 -6.13 -8.82 5.57
N ALA A 26 -7.08 -9.22 6.42
CA ALA A 26 -8.50 -9.35 6.06
C ALA A 26 -9.16 -7.98 5.85
N GLN A 27 -8.89 -7.00 6.72
CA GLN A 27 -9.37 -5.63 6.55
C GLN A 27 -8.83 -5.00 5.26
N LEU A 28 -7.54 -5.19 4.96
CA LEU A 28 -6.97 -4.72 3.70
C LEU A 28 -7.63 -5.39 2.48
N ALA A 29 -7.83 -6.70 2.53
CA ALA A 29 -8.47 -7.45 1.45
C ALA A 29 -9.88 -6.92 1.16
N GLN A 30 -10.66 -6.69 2.23
CA GLN A 30 -12.00 -6.12 2.15
C GLN A 30 -11.98 -4.70 1.57
N ALA A 31 -11.14 -3.82 2.11
CA ALA A 31 -11.05 -2.43 1.66
C ALA A 31 -10.60 -2.30 0.20
N ALA A 32 -9.68 -3.16 -0.24
CA ALA A 32 -9.19 -3.20 -1.62
C ALA A 32 -10.07 -4.03 -2.57
N SER A 33 -11.15 -4.66 -2.08
CA SER A 33 -12.00 -5.56 -2.88
C SER A 33 -11.21 -6.65 -3.62
N VAL A 34 -10.24 -7.26 -2.91
CA VAL A 34 -9.41 -8.37 -3.42
C VAL A 34 -9.53 -9.59 -2.51
N GLY A 35 -9.18 -10.77 -3.01
CA GLY A 35 -9.11 -11.98 -2.18
C GLY A 35 -8.02 -11.90 -1.10
N LEU A 36 -8.30 -12.46 0.09
CA LEU A 36 -7.34 -12.54 1.19
C LEU A 36 -6.02 -13.25 0.79
N SER A 37 -6.12 -14.29 -0.03
CA SER A 37 -4.97 -15.02 -0.57
C SER A 37 -4.07 -14.12 -1.43
N THR A 38 -4.66 -13.19 -2.18
CA THR A 38 -3.92 -12.19 -2.98
C THR A 38 -3.08 -11.30 -2.08
N VAL A 39 -3.65 -10.78 -1.00
CA VAL A 39 -2.92 -9.95 -0.02
C VAL A 39 -1.80 -10.74 0.63
N ARG A 40 -2.09 -11.96 1.11
CA ARG A 40 -1.10 -12.82 1.77
C ARG A 40 0.07 -13.19 0.86
N ASN A 41 -0.21 -13.56 -0.39
CA ASN A 41 0.82 -13.93 -1.36
C ASN A 41 1.66 -12.72 -1.77
N PHE A 42 1.03 -11.56 -1.94
CA PHE A 42 1.74 -10.32 -2.21
C PHE A 42 2.69 -9.95 -1.08
N GLU A 43 2.21 -9.91 0.16
CA GLU A 43 3.02 -9.51 1.32
C GLU A 43 4.17 -10.46 1.65
N THR A 44 4.05 -11.72 1.24
CA THR A 44 5.12 -12.73 1.39
C THR A 44 6.05 -12.78 0.18
N GLY A 45 5.77 -12.01 -0.88
CA GLY A 45 6.54 -12.03 -2.13
C GLY A 45 6.34 -13.29 -2.97
N ARG A 46 5.34 -14.14 -2.64
CA ARG A 46 5.05 -15.38 -3.36
C ARG A 46 4.41 -15.16 -4.72
N SER A 47 3.69 -14.06 -4.89
CA SER A 47 3.17 -13.65 -6.20
C SER A 47 3.11 -12.14 -6.31
N ASN A 48 3.24 -11.64 -7.53
CA ASN A 48 2.96 -10.25 -7.83
C ASN A 48 1.52 -10.16 -8.37
N PRO A 49 0.58 -9.54 -7.65
CA PRO A 49 -0.79 -9.37 -8.15
C PRO A 49 -0.78 -8.65 -9.49
N VAL A 50 -1.80 -8.91 -10.30
CA VAL A 50 -2.03 -8.12 -11.52
C VAL A 50 -2.12 -6.63 -11.18
N LYS A 51 -1.71 -5.77 -12.12
CA LYS A 51 -1.60 -4.32 -11.92
C LYS A 51 -2.85 -3.70 -11.29
N ASN A 52 -4.04 -4.18 -11.67
CA ASN A 52 -5.30 -3.70 -11.10
C ASN A 52 -5.42 -3.95 -9.59
N ASN A 53 -5.05 -5.15 -9.13
CA ASN A 53 -5.10 -5.52 -7.71
C ASN A 53 -4.06 -4.74 -6.90
N LEU A 54 -2.86 -4.53 -7.46
CA LEU A 54 -1.84 -3.70 -6.82
C LEU A 54 -2.31 -2.25 -6.64
N ASN A 55 -2.94 -1.68 -7.67
CA ASN A 55 -3.53 -0.35 -7.58
C ASN A 55 -4.64 -0.29 -6.54
N ALA A 56 -5.56 -1.28 -6.52
CA ALA A 56 -6.63 -1.34 -5.53
C ALA A 56 -6.09 -1.42 -4.09
N ILE A 57 -5.06 -2.24 -3.85
CA ILE A 57 -4.39 -2.33 -2.55
C ILE A 57 -3.77 -0.99 -2.16
N ARG A 58 -3.04 -0.34 -3.09
CA ARG A 58 -2.40 0.96 -2.84
C ARG A 58 -3.45 2.02 -2.49
N THR A 59 -4.49 2.14 -3.31
CA THR A 59 -5.55 3.14 -3.12
C THR A 59 -6.33 2.92 -1.83
N ALA A 60 -6.57 1.67 -1.42
CA ALA A 60 -7.23 1.38 -0.15
C ALA A 60 -6.39 1.86 1.05
N LEU A 61 -5.07 1.64 1.02
CA LEU A 61 -4.15 2.13 2.05
C LEU A 61 -4.05 3.66 2.04
N GLU A 62 -3.99 4.27 0.85
CA GLU A 62 -4.00 5.74 0.69
C GLU A 62 -5.28 6.36 1.26
N THR A 63 -6.44 5.79 0.94
CA THR A 63 -7.75 6.24 1.46
C THR A 63 -7.85 6.09 2.98
N ALA A 64 -7.17 5.09 3.56
CA ALA A 64 -7.10 4.91 5.01
C ALA A 64 -6.17 5.91 5.71
N GLY A 65 -5.44 6.74 4.95
CA GLY A 65 -4.54 7.77 5.47
C GLY A 65 -3.07 7.36 5.46
N VAL A 66 -2.63 6.52 4.52
CA VAL A 66 -1.21 6.21 4.29
C VAL A 66 -0.70 6.94 3.06
N GLU A 67 0.44 7.61 3.16
CA GLU A 67 1.12 8.20 2.02
C GLU A 67 2.36 7.37 1.64
N PHE A 68 2.48 7.02 0.35
CA PHE A 68 3.65 6.33 -0.19
C PHE A 68 4.69 7.32 -0.70
N ILE A 69 5.92 7.19 -0.22
CA ILE A 69 7.01 8.11 -0.54
C ILE A 69 7.96 7.43 -1.53
N SER A 70 8.15 8.07 -2.69
CA SER A 70 9.24 7.72 -3.61
C SER A 70 10.57 8.09 -2.93
N GLY A 71 11.48 7.12 -2.79
CA GLY A 71 12.66 7.29 -1.94
C GLY A 71 13.49 8.53 -2.25
N ASN A 72 13.74 9.35 -1.22
CA ASN A 72 14.54 10.58 -1.30
C ASN A 72 16.01 10.33 -0.91
N GLY A 73 16.64 9.30 -1.49
CA GLY A 73 18.01 8.86 -1.15
C GLY A 73 18.12 7.78 -0.06
N GLY A 74 17.06 7.56 0.73
CA GLY A 74 16.99 6.48 1.74
C GLY A 74 16.18 5.24 1.33
N GLY A 75 15.72 5.19 0.08
CA GLY A 75 14.81 4.14 -0.41
C GLY A 75 13.32 4.46 -0.20
N PRO A 76 12.41 3.70 -0.83
CA PRO A 76 10.96 3.94 -0.78
C PRO A 76 10.37 3.65 0.61
N GLY A 77 9.40 4.45 1.03
CA GLY A 77 8.83 4.39 2.38
C GLY A 77 7.32 4.61 2.43
N VAL A 78 6.76 4.58 3.65
CA VAL A 78 5.36 4.89 3.96
C VAL A 78 5.29 5.79 5.18
N ARG A 79 4.32 6.70 5.22
CA ARG A 79 4.01 7.54 6.39
C ARG A 79 2.50 7.67 6.55
N LEU A 80 2.05 8.11 7.72
CA LEU A 80 0.67 8.55 7.88
C LEU A 80 0.48 9.88 7.16
N GLU A 81 -0.61 10.00 6.42
CA GLU A 81 -1.05 11.25 5.86
C GLU A 81 -1.37 12.22 7.00
N LYS A 82 -0.94 13.47 6.84
CA LYS A 82 -1.33 14.54 7.75
C LYS A 82 -2.82 14.79 7.53
N LYS A 83 -3.69 14.02 8.19
CA LYS A 83 -5.09 14.40 8.31
C LYS A 83 -5.07 15.82 8.86
N LEU A 84 -5.51 16.78 8.03
CA LEU A 84 -5.87 18.11 8.47
C LEU A 84 -6.77 17.89 9.68
N THR A 85 -6.27 18.29 10.84
CA THR A 85 -7.02 18.38 12.08
C THR A 85 -8.26 19.23 11.76
N GLN A 86 -9.38 18.62 11.37
CA GLN A 86 -10.66 19.31 11.39
C GLN A 86 -10.98 19.44 12.86
N THR A 87 -10.74 20.67 13.31
CA THR A 87 -11.08 21.22 14.62
C THR A 87 -12.58 21.41 14.69
#